data_AF-A0A8S2XJ90-F1
#
_entry.id   AF-A0A8S2XJ90-F1
#
_cell.length_a   1.000
_cell.length_b   1.000
_cell.length_c   1.000
_cell.angle_alpha   90.00
_cell.angle_beta   90.00
_cell.angle_gamma   90.00
#
_symmetry.space_group_name_H-M   'P 1'
#
loop_
_entity.id
_entity.type
_entity.pdbx_description
1 polymer ?
#
loop_
_entity_poly.entity_id
_entity_poly.type
_entity_poly.pdbx_seq_one_letter_code
_entity_poly.pdbx_strand_id
1 'polypeptide(L)' 'KANFQVNPDKCSIAVQEIDFLSHRINEQCIKPNGDKIKAIVDLPAPTTLKEANEFLGKINWY' A
#
# COMPACT_ATOMS: atom_id res chain seq x y z
N LYS A 1 25.77 -9.84 17.41
CA LYS A 1 25.73 -9.38 15.99
C LYS A 1 24.31 -9.57 15.48
N ALA A 2 23.74 -8.57 14.82
CA ALA A 2 22.40 -8.70 14.22
C ALA A 2 22.54 -9.38 12.84
N ASN A 3 22.07 -10.61 12.71
CA ASN A 3 22.20 -11.45 11.51
C ASN A 3 21.13 -11.12 10.46
N PHE A 4 21.05 -9.86 10.03
CA PHE A 4 20.13 -9.46 8.97
C PHE A 4 20.72 -9.73 7.59
N GLN A 5 19.89 -10.23 6.68
CA GLN A 5 20.21 -10.44 5.26
C GLN A 5 19.22 -9.67 4.40
N VAL A 6 19.72 -9.10 3.30
CA VAL A 6 18.93 -8.33 2.35
C VAL A 6 18.64 -9.19 1.13
N ASN A 7 17.41 -9.10 0.60
CA ASN A 7 17.05 -9.73 -0.68
C ASN A 7 17.30 -8.73 -1.82
N PRO A 8 18.33 -8.94 -2.68
CA PRO A 8 18.67 -8.00 -3.75
C PRO A 8 17.54 -7.79 -4.76
N ASP A 9 16.76 -8.84 -5.07
CA ASP A 9 15.67 -8.77 -6.06
C ASP A 9 14.51 -7.85 -5.62
N LYS A 10 14.42 -7.58 -4.32
CA LYS A 10 13.41 -6.67 -3.73
C LYS A 10 13.96 -5.28 -3.43
N CYS A 11 15.23 -5.01 -3.73
CA CYS A 11 15.85 -3.72 -3.49
C CYS A 11 15.65 -2.78 -4.67
N SER A 12 15.18 -1.57 -4.38
CA SER A 12 15.23 -0.44 -5.32
C SER A 12 16.21 0.59 -4.76
N ILE A 13 17.27 0.89 -5.51
CA ILE A 13 18.35 1.79 -5.10
C ILE A 13 18.50 2.89 -6.15
N ALA A 14 18.61 4.14 -5.70
CA ALA A 14 18.81 5.32 -6.56
C ALA A 14 17.75 5.47 -7.67
N VAL A 15 16.48 5.16 -7.35
CA VAL A 15 15.33 5.32 -8.25
C VAL A 15 14.61 6.65 -7.99
N GLN A 16 13.99 7.21 -9.03
CA GLN A 16 13.21 8.47 -8.93
C GLN A 16 11.85 8.27 -8.24
N GLU A 17 11.34 7.04 -8.27
CA GLU A 17 10.05 6.66 -7.69
C GLU A 17 10.15 5.26 -7.09
N ILE A 18 9.53 5.06 -5.93
CA ILE A 18 9.51 3.78 -5.22
C ILE A 18 8.11 3.49 -4.65
N ASP A 19 7.69 2.24 -4.74
CA ASP A 19 6.52 1.76 -4.00
C ASP A 19 6.94 1.32 -2.59
N PHE A 20 6.44 2.01 -1.57
CA PHE A 20 6.71 1.73 -0.18
C PHE A 20 5.45 1.84 0.67
N LEU A 21 5.16 0.80 1.48
CA LEU A 21 3.99 0.72 2.35
C LEU A 21 2.67 1.11 1.66
N SER A 22 2.45 0.58 0.46
CA SER A 22 1.27 0.86 -0.37
C SER A 22 1.12 2.29 -0.87
N HIS A 23 2.19 3.08 -0.80
CA HIS A 23 2.29 4.41 -1.37
C HIS A 23 3.36 4.39 -2.45
N ARG A 24 3.14 5.21 -3.47
CA ARG A 24 4.12 5.55 -4.49
C ARG A 24 4.75 6.88 -4.11
N ILE A 25 6.05 6.86 -3.87
CA ILE A 25 6.82 7.99 -3.37
C ILE A 25 7.77 8.43 -4.48
N ASN A 26 7.75 9.71 -4.80
CA ASN A 26 8.73 10.36 -5.65
C ASN A 26 9.25 11.65 -4.99
N GLU A 27 10.15 12.37 -5.67
CA GLU A 27 10.78 13.58 -5.12
C GLU A 27 9.81 14.68 -4.68
N GLN A 28 8.61 14.72 -5.27
CA GLN A 28 7.68 15.84 -5.12
C GLN A 28 6.42 15.47 -4.32
N CYS A 29 6.05 14.19 -4.29
CA CYS A 29 4.79 13.77 -3.70
C CYS A 29 4.83 12.33 -3.18
N ILE A 30 3.98 12.10 -2.18
CA ILE A 30 3.57 10.77 -1.72
C ILE A 30 2.15 10.59 -2.20
N LYS A 31 1.91 9.56 -3.01
CA LYS A 31 0.57 9.22 -3.52
C LYS A 31 0.21 7.81 -3.08
N PRO A 32 -1.04 7.51 -2.75
CA PRO A 32 -1.42 6.13 -2.53
C PRO A 32 -1.26 5.34 -3.85
N ASN A 33 -0.78 4.11 -3.75
CA ASN A 33 -0.56 3.29 -4.93
C ASN A 33 -1.91 2.99 -5.60
N GLY A 34 -2.02 3.32 -6.89
CA GLY A 34 -3.27 3.18 -7.65
C GLY A 34 -3.86 1.77 -7.64
N ASP A 35 -3.02 0.74 -7.56
CA ASP A 35 -3.47 -0.65 -7.50
C ASP A 35 -4.15 -0.97 -6.17
N LYS A 36 -3.70 -0.33 -5.08
CA LYS A 36 -4.29 -0.48 -3.75
C LYS A 36 -5.58 0.31 -3.59
N ILE A 37 -5.66 1.48 -4.22
CA ILE A 37 -6.91 2.25 -4.30
C ILE A 37 -7.96 1.47 -5.10
N LYS A 38 -7.60 0.95 -6.28
CA LYS A 38 -8.51 0.13 -7.11
C LYS A 38 -9.06 -1.06 -6.33
N ALA A 39 -8.21 -1.77 -5.59
CA ALA A 39 -8.65 -2.88 -4.75
C ALA A 39 -9.66 -2.49 -3.65
N ILE A 40 -9.74 -1.22 -3.24
CA ILE A 40 -10.76 -0.72 -2.31
C ILE A 40 -12.01 -0.29 -3.07
N VAL A 41 -11.86 0.41 -4.20
CA VAL A 41 -12.96 0.90 -5.03
C VAL A 41 -13.77 -0.24 -5.66
N ASP A 42 -13.09 -1.30 -6.07
CA ASP A 42 -13.70 -2.47 -6.73
C ASP A 42 -14.35 -3.43 -5.72
N LEU A 43 -14.29 -3.14 -4.41
CA LEU A 43 -14.97 -3.97 -3.41
C LEU A 43 -16.49 -3.87 -3.59
N PRO A 44 -17.22 -5.00 -3.54
CA PRO A 44 -18.67 -4.97 -3.53
C PRO A 44 -19.17 -4.26 -2.25
N ALA A 45 -20.35 -3.67 -2.35
CA ALA A 45 -20.99 -3.02 -1.20
C ALA A 45 -21.12 -4.02 -0.05
N PRO A 46 -20.63 -3.69 1.16
CA PRO A 46 -20.69 -4.61 2.29
C PRO A 46 -22.15 -4.90 2.65
N THR A 47 -22.46 -6.17 2.84
CA THR A 47 -23.82 -6.65 3.18
C THR A 47 -23.96 -6.94 4.66
N THR A 48 -22.83 -7.10 5.36
CA THR A 48 -22.77 -7.36 6.80
C THR A 48 -22.02 -6.26 7.54
N LEU A 49 -22.32 -6.13 8.84
CA LEU A 49 -21.67 -5.16 9.72
C LEU A 49 -20.16 -5.43 9.87
N LYS A 50 -19.74 -6.70 9.78
CA LYS A 50 -18.34 -7.10 9.79
C LYS A 50 -17.60 -6.60 8.54
N GLU A 51 -18.19 -6.80 7.36
CA GLU A 51 -17.63 -6.32 6.09
C GLU A 51 -17.53 -4.79 6.06
N ALA A 52 -18.55 -4.10 6.59
CA ALA A 52 -18.55 -2.65 6.70
C ALA A 52 -17.40 -2.13 7.58
N ASN A 53 -17.16 -2.75 8.74
CA ASN A 53 -16.05 -2.40 9.61
C ASN A 53 -14.68 -2.68 8.97
N GLU A 54 -14.54 -3.80 8.24
CA GLU A 54 -13.31 -4.12 7.51
C GLU A 54 -13.03 -3.11 6.39
N PHE A 55 -14.07 -2.70 5.66
CA PHE A 55 -13.99 -1.67 4.64
C PHE A 55 -13.57 -0.32 5.21
N LEU A 56 -14.16 0.10 6.33
CA LEU A 56 -13.77 1.32 7.05
C LEU A 56 -12.31 1.25 7.53
N GLY A 57 -11.88 0.09 8.03
CA GLY A 57 -10.48 -0.13 8.42
C GLY A 57 -9.50 0.03 7.25
N LYS A 58 -9.88 -0.45 6.06
CA LYS A 58 -9.09 -0.30 4.83
C LYS A 58 -9.01 1.16 4.35
N ILE A 59 -10.13 1.90 4.45
CA ILE A 59 -10.15 3.34 4.10
C ILE A 59 -9.30 4.14 5.08
N ASN A 60 -9.40 3.89 6.38
CA ASN A 60 -8.71 4.69 7.39
C ASN A 60 -7.16 4.66 7.29
N TRP A 61 -6.60 3.73 6.51
CA TRP A 61 -5.16 3.66 6.23
C TRP A 61 -4.69 4.63 5.13
N TYR A 62 -5.59 5.07 4.25
CA TYR A 62 -5.29 5.93 3.09
C TYR A 62 -5.99 7.30 3.19
#